data_AF-A0A158QA91-F1
#
_entry.id   AF-A0A158QA91-F1
#
_cell.length_a   1.000
_cell.length_b   1.000
_cell.length_c   1.000
_cell.angle_alpha   90.00
_cell.angle_beta   90.00
_cell.angle_gamma   90.00
#
_symmetry.space_group_name_H-M   'P 1'
#
loop_
_entity.id
_entity.type
_entity.pdbx_description
1 polymer ?
#
loop_
_entity_poly.entity_id
_entity_poly.type
_entity_poly.pdbx_seq_one_letter_code
_entity_poly.pdbx_strand_id
1 'polypeptide(L)'
;MAEHALEMTFNIWYRLSEFLYDRNDDSLSEKFRPFIERYLLALYRHCQLDPDEKDVPDYEGEHEYRLKIADSIKDVVFIVGTDNCVSNMITILHSCAMGTWVESEAALYIISVVIHNVLPTEETVVPSLVRAVLELSPDSHPALFHTAIRLFGNLVDWLDENKAYRDECIDWLLNKAQSEIYVRVAAESLETIFDKCGASLTKYFERLLALIPVLQKTTSKGQQVEASILSLLKASASLLNGLPPEEMASCLKVITDPQTDRLALATKDTLPNGSSPSSQTNNENCSDAWVQLTNDPVLWIDRIAAIFRQLQPWQSQPAKSTSPNNNVAPVPFLDTVNKVWPVLSMALNKFEDNTRVVEHLCRTIRFLIRSLGVQSIIFVDPLVHQMIDIYNRHQHSCFLYLASILVDEYGQLEHYRQGLVLMLQALSEESFKLLLRSNNFREHPDTIDDLYRLGIRFVHRAASVFFILPVCERLFECGISALDVDHVEANRSVTKFFIESVDSILIARKANYRDKGVEGAESLLDKYGERLVSGCLRASIFSVTGSLRRDMAEVIFMIGKMSKEKLSEWLNSALGTLPRDVGLAATTQQLQGFHRNVLELAM
;
A
#
# COMPACT_ATOMS: atom_id res chain seq x y z
N MET A 1 -11.95 22.25 26.84
CA MET A 1 -11.48 23.63 26.50
C MET A 1 -9.96 23.73 26.40
N ALA A 2 -9.18 23.16 27.32
CA ALA A 2 -7.72 23.23 27.25
C ALA A 2 -7.12 22.42 26.08
N GLU A 3 -7.66 21.24 25.77
CA GLU A 3 -7.21 20.39 24.66
C GLU A 3 -7.39 21.05 23.29
N HIS A 4 -8.58 21.61 23.05
CA HIS A 4 -8.88 22.34 21.82
C HIS A 4 -8.00 23.58 21.64
N ALA A 5 -7.67 24.28 22.73
CA ALA A 5 -6.77 25.43 22.69
C ALA A 5 -5.33 25.04 22.29
N LEU A 6 -4.83 23.89 22.76
CA LEU A 6 -3.53 23.36 22.38
C LEU A 6 -3.52 22.89 20.92
N GLU A 7 -4.55 22.15 20.49
CA GLU A 7 -4.68 21.62 19.12
C GLU A 7 -4.67 22.75 18.07
N MET A 8 -5.30 23.89 18.36
CA MET A 8 -5.27 25.07 17.48
C MET A 8 -3.85 25.60 17.22
N THR A 9 -2.88 25.27 18.08
CA THR A 9 -1.49 25.71 17.93
C THR A 9 -0.61 24.78 17.09
N PHE A 10 -1.05 23.54 16.80
CA PHE A 10 -0.22 22.54 16.11
C PHE A 10 0.30 23.03 14.75
N ASN A 11 -0.54 23.72 13.97
CA ASN A 11 -0.13 24.31 12.69
C ASN A 11 0.97 25.38 12.83
N ILE A 12 1.04 26.07 13.96
CA ILE A 12 2.10 27.06 14.23
C ILE A 12 3.42 26.33 14.46
N TRP A 13 3.40 25.26 15.26
CA TRP A 13 4.59 24.44 15.54
C TRP A 13 5.10 23.73 14.30
N TYR A 14 4.21 23.16 13.48
CA TYR A 14 4.55 22.55 12.19
C TYR A 14 5.20 23.58 11.23
N ARG A 15 4.61 24.77 11.07
CA ARG A 15 5.22 25.80 10.20
C ARG A 15 6.53 26.34 10.73
N LEU A 16 6.67 26.43 12.05
CA LEU A 16 7.93 26.82 12.68
C LEU A 16 9.01 25.76 12.41
N SER A 17 8.68 24.48 12.57
CA SER A 17 9.62 23.39 12.34
C SER A 17 10.02 23.30 10.87
N GLU A 18 9.07 23.42 9.93
CA GLU A 18 9.33 23.51 8.49
C GLU A 18 10.28 24.67 8.17
N PHE A 19 10.02 25.86 8.72
CA PHE A 19 10.88 27.02 8.53
C PHE A 19 12.30 26.81 9.07
N LEU A 20 12.45 26.22 10.26
CA LEU A 20 13.76 25.95 10.86
C LEU A 20 14.53 24.88 10.08
N TYR A 21 13.83 23.83 9.64
CA TYR A 21 14.39 22.75 8.84
C TYR A 21 14.91 23.26 7.50
N ASP A 22 14.11 24.05 6.77
CA ASP A 22 14.49 24.64 5.48
C ASP A 22 15.68 25.59 5.57
N ARG A 23 15.84 26.27 6.71
CA ARG A 23 16.96 27.19 6.96
C ARG A 23 18.27 26.47 7.23
N ASN A 24 18.21 25.26 7.79
CA ASN A 24 19.37 24.43 8.13
C ASN A 24 20.46 25.20 8.90
N ASP A 25 20.04 25.96 9.93
CA ASP A 25 20.90 26.79 10.79
C ASP A 25 20.77 26.34 12.25
N ASP A 26 21.80 25.63 12.74
CA ASP A 26 21.85 25.11 14.11
C ASP A 26 21.81 26.24 15.16
N SER A 27 22.47 27.37 14.90
CA SER A 27 22.50 28.52 15.82
C SER A 27 21.10 29.14 15.98
N LEU A 28 20.31 29.11 14.91
CA LEU A 28 18.92 29.52 14.97
C LEU A 28 18.07 28.51 15.73
N SER A 29 18.22 27.22 15.46
CA SER A 29 17.49 26.13 16.15
C SER A 29 17.74 26.13 17.65
N GLU A 30 18.98 26.36 18.09
CA GLU A 30 19.35 26.49 19.50
C GLU A 30 18.59 27.60 20.25
N LYS A 31 18.24 28.70 19.56
CA LYS A 31 17.45 29.78 20.18
C LYS A 31 16.02 29.35 20.47
N PHE A 32 15.48 28.40 19.70
CA PHE A 32 14.12 27.89 19.87
C PHE A 32 14.04 26.68 20.81
N ARG A 33 15.16 25.98 21.05
CA ARG A 33 15.24 24.79 21.93
C ARG A 33 14.48 24.95 23.26
N PRO A 34 14.65 26.03 24.07
CA PRO A 34 13.95 26.15 25.35
C PRO A 34 12.42 26.24 25.22
N PHE A 35 11.94 26.81 24.11
CA PHE A 35 10.50 26.90 23.84
C PHE A 35 9.93 25.55 23.43
N ILE A 36 10.68 24.78 22.65
CA ILE A 36 10.30 23.42 22.26
C ILE A 36 10.33 22.47 23.45
N GLU A 37 11.33 22.56 24.33
CA GLU A 37 11.36 21.78 25.59
C GLU A 37 10.13 22.05 26.46
N ARG A 38 9.74 23.33 26.59
CA ARG A 38 8.52 23.70 27.32
C ARG A 38 7.25 23.21 26.63
N TYR A 39 7.24 23.22 25.29
CA TYR A 39 6.14 22.70 24.50
C TYR A 39 6.00 21.19 24.66
N LEU A 40 7.09 20.42 24.55
CA LEU A 40 7.11 18.98 24.79
C LEU A 40 6.63 18.62 26.21
N LEU A 41 7.00 19.42 27.22
CA LEU A 41 6.49 19.24 28.59
C LEU A 41 4.99 19.53 28.70
N ALA A 42 4.47 20.48 27.92
CA ALA A 42 3.02 20.70 27.84
C ALA A 42 2.32 19.52 27.15
N LEU A 43 2.86 19.02 26.02
CA LEU A 43 2.35 17.85 25.32
C LEU A 43 2.33 16.61 26.23
N TYR A 44 3.39 16.39 27.02
CA TYR A 44 3.45 15.36 28.06
C TYR A 44 2.25 15.42 29.01
N ARG A 45 1.93 16.60 29.55
CA ARG A 45 0.79 16.78 30.46
C ARG A 45 -0.55 16.54 29.78
N HIS A 46 -0.67 16.90 28.51
CA HIS A 46 -1.88 16.70 27.72
C HIS A 46 -2.02 15.27 27.17
N CYS A 47 -0.97 14.45 27.24
CA CYS A 47 -1.02 13.01 26.93
C CYS A 47 -1.44 12.14 28.13
N GLN A 48 -1.53 12.71 29.33
CA GLN A 48 -1.94 11.99 30.52
C GLN A 48 -3.40 11.55 30.40
N LEU A 49 -3.62 10.25 30.55
CA LEU A 49 -4.94 9.62 30.60
C LEU A 49 -5.70 9.98 31.89
N ASP A 50 -7.01 9.69 31.91
CA ASP A 50 -7.80 9.81 33.13
C ASP A 50 -7.26 8.83 34.21
N PRO A 51 -6.91 9.30 35.43
CA PRO A 51 -6.50 8.42 36.52
C PRO A 51 -7.53 7.36 36.93
N ASP A 52 -8.81 7.61 36.64
CA ASP A 52 -9.91 6.67 36.93
C ASP A 52 -10.11 5.63 35.82
N GLU A 53 -9.39 5.75 34.70
CA GLU A 53 -9.37 4.76 33.61
C GLU A 53 -8.84 3.42 34.13
N LYS A 54 -9.50 2.33 33.74
CA LYS A 54 -9.17 0.98 34.25
C LYS A 54 -8.70 0.04 33.15
N ASP A 55 -9.08 0.32 31.92
CA ASP A 55 -8.79 -0.51 30.77
C ASP A 55 -7.74 0.15 29.87
N VAL A 56 -7.39 -0.52 28.78
CA VAL A 56 -6.60 0.12 27.72
C VAL A 56 -7.54 1.10 27.01
N PRO A 57 -7.16 2.37 26.82
CA PRO A 57 -8.03 3.37 26.18
C PRO A 57 -8.56 2.85 24.84
N ASP A 58 -9.87 2.95 24.64
CA ASP A 58 -10.50 2.57 23.39
C ASP A 58 -9.94 3.39 22.22
N TYR A 59 -9.92 2.80 21.03
CA TYR A 59 -9.36 3.39 19.81
C TYR A 59 -10.15 4.61 19.28
N GLU A 60 -11.15 5.13 20.00
CA GLU A 60 -11.96 6.27 19.58
C GLU A 60 -11.64 7.55 20.37
N GLY A 61 -11.66 8.72 19.70
CA GLY A 61 -11.57 10.05 20.30
C GLY A 61 -10.25 10.39 20.99
N GLU A 62 -10.03 9.89 22.21
CA GLU A 62 -8.83 10.14 23.02
C GLU A 62 -7.57 9.62 22.33
N HIS A 63 -7.68 8.48 21.64
CA HIS A 63 -6.59 7.97 20.80
C HIS A 63 -6.25 8.94 19.66
N GLU A 64 -7.26 9.52 19.00
CA GLU A 64 -7.07 10.48 17.90
C GLU A 64 -6.34 11.74 18.40
N TYR A 65 -6.70 12.25 19.58
CA TYR A 65 -6.03 13.40 20.18
C TYR A 65 -4.57 13.10 20.50
N ARG A 66 -4.27 11.94 21.10
CA ARG A 66 -2.90 11.50 21.37
C ARG A 66 -2.09 11.26 20.10
N LEU A 67 -2.71 10.83 19.00
CA LEU A 67 -2.04 10.72 17.69
C LEU A 67 -1.65 12.09 17.14
N LYS A 68 -2.54 13.10 17.23
CA LYS A 68 -2.20 14.47 16.82
C LYS A 68 -1.06 15.05 17.67
N ILE A 69 -1.04 14.76 18.97
CA ILE A 69 0.10 15.11 19.83
C ILE A 69 1.37 14.39 19.37
N ALA A 70 1.30 13.10 19.07
CA ALA A 70 2.45 12.34 18.58
C ALA A 70 3.03 12.93 17.27
N ASP A 71 2.18 13.33 16.34
CA ASP A 71 2.61 13.99 15.10
C ASP A 71 3.27 15.35 15.39
N SER A 72 2.66 16.16 16.27
CA SER A 72 3.27 17.43 16.66
C SER A 72 4.62 17.26 17.39
N ILE A 73 4.83 16.17 18.16
CA ILE A 73 6.12 15.83 18.75
C ILE A 73 7.14 15.51 17.66
N LYS A 74 6.79 14.66 16.69
CA LYS A 74 7.68 14.28 15.58
C LYS A 74 8.14 15.49 14.77
N ASP A 75 7.26 16.46 14.58
CA ASP A 75 7.57 17.69 13.84
C ASP A 75 8.67 18.52 14.51
N VAL A 76 8.75 18.52 15.84
CA VAL A 76 9.59 19.46 16.60
C VAL A 76 10.77 18.81 17.33
N VAL A 77 10.76 17.48 17.51
CA VAL A 77 11.75 16.77 18.35
C VAL A 77 13.19 16.99 17.86
N PHE A 78 13.42 17.14 16.55
CA PHE A 78 14.76 17.35 16.00
C PHE A 78 15.42 18.64 16.51
N ILE A 79 14.64 19.66 16.90
CA ILE A 79 15.15 20.94 17.42
C ILE A 79 15.81 20.75 18.80
N VAL A 80 15.30 19.83 19.61
CA VAL A 80 15.86 19.47 20.93
C VAL A 80 16.82 18.28 20.81
N GLY A 81 16.67 17.46 19.79
CA GLY A 81 17.38 16.19 19.64
C GLY A 81 16.67 15.06 20.40
N THR A 82 16.55 13.92 19.73
CA THR A 82 15.85 12.73 20.24
C THR A 82 16.42 12.26 21.58
N ASP A 83 17.74 12.16 21.70
CA ASP A 83 18.40 11.64 22.92
C ASP A 83 18.10 12.51 24.15
N ASN A 84 18.06 13.83 23.97
CA ASN A 84 17.71 14.77 25.04
C ASN A 84 16.23 14.64 25.42
N CYS A 85 15.33 14.49 24.43
CA CYS A 85 13.91 14.27 24.68
C CYS A 85 13.68 12.97 25.48
N VAL A 86 14.30 11.86 25.05
CA VAL A 86 14.23 10.56 25.73
C VAL A 86 14.80 10.65 27.15
N SER A 87 15.97 11.25 27.32
CA SER A 87 16.61 11.44 28.64
C SER A 87 15.76 12.27 29.60
N ASN A 88 15.13 13.33 29.10
CA ASN A 88 14.21 14.16 29.90
C ASN A 88 12.99 13.36 30.34
N MET A 89 12.38 12.59 29.43
CA MET A 89 11.23 11.75 29.78
C MET A 89 11.60 10.61 30.75
N ILE A 90 12.80 10.03 30.64
CA ILE A 90 13.29 9.03 31.61
C ILE A 90 13.55 9.64 32.98
N THR A 91 14.04 10.88 33.02
CA THR A 91 14.17 11.63 34.27
C THR A 91 12.79 11.82 34.93
N ILE A 92 11.77 12.12 34.13
CA ILE A 92 10.37 12.16 34.61
C ILE A 92 9.96 10.79 35.13
N LEU A 93 10.16 9.70 34.38
CA LEU A 93 9.84 8.33 34.81
C LEU A 93 10.47 7.98 36.16
N HIS A 94 11.76 8.28 36.36
CA HIS A 94 12.45 8.04 37.63
C HIS A 94 11.89 8.90 38.78
N SER A 95 11.52 10.15 38.50
CA SER A 95 10.89 11.03 39.49
C SER A 95 9.47 10.58 39.85
N CYS A 96 8.76 9.97 38.90
CA CYS A 96 7.43 9.41 39.03
C CYS A 96 7.43 8.01 39.69
N ALA A 97 8.55 7.50 40.18
CA ALA A 97 8.57 6.27 40.98
C ALA A 97 7.67 6.36 42.24
N MET A 98 7.28 7.58 42.65
CA MET A 98 6.28 7.88 43.69
C MET A 98 4.96 8.50 43.14
N GLY A 99 4.82 8.60 41.81
CA GLY A 99 3.71 9.24 41.09
C GLY A 99 2.62 8.27 40.66
N THR A 100 1.64 8.75 39.88
CA THR A 100 0.54 7.89 39.36
C THR A 100 0.97 7.17 38.09
N TRP A 101 0.34 6.02 37.79
CA TRP A 101 0.61 5.24 36.57
C TRP A 101 0.42 6.06 35.29
N VAL A 102 -0.44 7.08 35.33
CA VAL A 102 -0.74 8.01 34.24
C VAL A 102 0.48 8.83 33.84
N GLU A 103 1.23 9.33 34.82
CA GLU A 103 2.45 10.10 34.57
C GLU A 103 3.52 9.22 33.92
N SER A 104 3.66 7.99 34.45
CA SER A 104 4.59 7.01 33.87
C SER A 104 4.20 6.63 32.44
N GLU A 105 2.91 6.40 32.19
CA GLU A 105 2.41 6.02 30.87
C GLU A 105 2.62 7.16 29.85
N ALA A 106 2.33 8.41 30.21
CA ALA A 106 2.48 9.54 29.30
C ALA A 106 3.94 9.81 28.93
N ALA A 107 4.86 9.66 29.89
CA ALA A 107 6.29 9.80 29.62
C ALA A 107 6.78 8.67 28.70
N LEU A 108 6.36 7.43 28.97
CA LEU A 108 6.67 6.27 28.15
C LEU A 108 6.07 6.41 26.74
N TYR A 109 4.89 7.00 26.62
CA TYR A 109 4.24 7.27 25.34
C TYR A 109 5.05 8.22 24.48
N ILE A 110 5.50 9.36 25.03
CA ILE A 110 6.38 10.28 24.31
C ILE A 110 7.67 9.60 23.87
N ILE A 111 8.29 8.82 24.76
CA ILE A 111 9.48 8.05 24.40
C ILE A 111 9.14 7.11 23.23
N SER A 112 8.06 6.35 23.30
CA SER A 112 7.64 5.43 22.23
C SER A 112 7.41 6.11 20.89
N VAL A 113 6.98 7.38 20.89
CA VAL A 113 6.75 8.17 19.68
C VAL A 113 8.08 8.54 19.00
N VAL A 114 9.12 8.85 19.76
CA VAL A 114 10.40 9.38 19.21
C VAL A 114 11.52 8.36 19.16
N ILE A 115 11.38 7.19 19.80
CA ILE A 115 12.45 6.21 19.99
C ILE A 115 13.04 5.68 18.68
N HIS A 116 12.25 5.66 17.60
CA HIS A 116 12.68 5.23 16.27
C HIS A 116 13.80 6.09 15.66
N ASN A 117 14.01 7.30 16.19
CA ASN A 117 15.07 8.21 15.76
C ASN A 117 16.36 8.04 16.57
N VAL A 118 16.39 7.15 17.56
CA VAL A 118 17.61 6.87 18.34
C VAL A 118 18.58 6.04 17.51
N LEU A 119 19.86 6.37 17.62
CA LEU A 119 20.90 5.62 16.93
C LEU A 119 20.98 4.18 17.43
N PRO A 120 21.13 3.18 16.55
CA PRO A 120 21.29 1.78 16.96
C PRO A 120 22.49 1.53 17.91
N THR A 121 23.50 2.38 17.86
CA THR A 121 24.70 2.35 18.71
C THR A 121 24.54 3.05 20.07
N GLU A 122 23.33 3.45 20.47
CA GLU A 122 23.09 4.08 21.77
C GLU A 122 23.25 3.05 22.91
N GLU A 123 24.11 3.32 23.90
CA GLU A 123 24.45 2.35 24.95
C GLU A 123 24.17 2.84 26.38
N THR A 124 23.63 4.04 26.55
CA THR A 124 23.50 4.68 27.87
C THR A 124 22.09 4.61 28.41
N VAL A 125 21.13 5.13 27.65
CA VAL A 125 19.78 5.41 28.15
C VAL A 125 18.79 4.31 27.73
N VAL A 126 18.87 3.84 26.49
CA VAL A 126 18.00 2.80 25.93
C VAL A 126 18.15 1.46 26.67
N PRO A 127 19.36 0.94 26.97
CA PRO A 127 19.48 -0.30 27.73
C PRO A 127 18.80 -0.24 29.10
N SER A 128 18.89 0.91 29.78
CA SER A 128 18.29 1.13 31.09
C SER A 128 16.77 1.16 30.99
N LEU A 129 16.23 1.84 29.98
CA LEU A 129 14.81 1.86 29.66
C LEU A 129 14.27 0.45 29.35
N VAL A 130 14.97 -0.32 28.52
CA VAL A 130 14.56 -1.68 28.16
C VAL A 130 14.46 -2.57 29.40
N ARG A 131 15.48 -2.54 30.28
CA ARG A 131 15.44 -3.31 31.54
C ARG A 131 14.27 -2.90 32.42
N ALA A 132 14.06 -1.59 32.62
CA ALA A 132 12.96 -1.09 33.42
C ALA A 132 11.58 -1.54 32.89
N VAL A 133 11.42 -1.62 31.56
CA VAL A 133 10.19 -2.11 30.93
C VAL A 133 10.02 -3.62 31.11
N LEU A 134 11.09 -4.40 30.97
CA LEU A 134 11.06 -5.85 31.18
C LEU A 134 10.73 -6.22 32.64
N GLU A 135 11.14 -5.37 33.59
CA GLU A 135 10.93 -5.53 35.03
C GLU A 135 9.62 -4.90 35.55
N LEU A 136 8.74 -4.40 34.67
CA LEU A 136 7.44 -3.85 35.07
C LEU A 136 6.65 -4.84 35.94
N SER A 137 6.13 -4.36 37.06
CA SER A 137 5.33 -5.16 37.98
C SER A 137 4.12 -5.77 37.27
N PRO A 138 3.77 -7.05 37.49
CA PRO A 138 2.56 -7.65 36.96
C PRO A 138 1.28 -6.87 37.30
N ASP A 139 1.28 -6.14 38.42
CA ASP A 139 0.16 -5.31 38.90
C ASP A 139 0.11 -3.91 38.26
N SER A 140 1.03 -3.61 37.33
CA SER A 140 1.03 -2.33 36.60
C SER A 140 -0.21 -2.18 35.72
N HIS A 141 -0.63 -0.92 35.53
CA HIS A 141 -1.83 -0.59 34.78
C HIS A 141 -1.81 -1.11 33.33
N PRO A 142 -2.93 -1.62 32.78
CA PRO A 142 -2.96 -2.16 31.41
C PRO A 142 -2.51 -1.17 30.33
N ALA A 143 -2.86 0.11 30.45
CA ALA A 143 -2.43 1.15 29.51
C ALA A 143 -0.90 1.32 29.48
N LEU A 144 -0.23 1.21 30.63
CA LEU A 144 1.23 1.27 30.71
C LEU A 144 1.87 0.09 29.96
N PHE A 145 1.33 -1.13 30.14
CA PHE A 145 1.77 -2.30 29.38
C PHE A 145 1.54 -2.13 27.88
N HIS A 146 0.40 -1.60 27.48
CA HIS A 146 0.09 -1.34 26.07
C HIS A 146 1.14 -0.41 25.43
N THR A 147 1.48 0.69 26.10
CA THR A 147 2.51 1.64 25.64
C THR A 147 3.91 1.05 25.67
N ALA A 148 4.24 0.25 26.69
CA ALA A 148 5.50 -0.50 26.77
C ALA A 148 5.69 -1.50 25.62
N ILE A 149 4.63 -2.21 25.23
CA ILE A 149 4.67 -3.12 24.09
C ILE A 149 4.97 -2.35 22.80
N ARG A 150 4.25 -1.24 22.58
CA ARG A 150 4.45 -0.38 21.40
C ARG A 150 5.86 0.20 21.33
N LEU A 151 6.43 0.58 22.47
CA LEU A 151 7.82 1.03 22.57
C LEU A 151 8.78 0.00 21.98
N PHE A 152 8.66 -1.28 22.32
CA PHE A 152 9.53 -2.32 21.78
C PHE A 152 9.37 -2.52 20.27
N GLY A 153 8.14 -2.43 19.74
CA GLY A 153 7.91 -2.43 18.30
C GLY A 153 8.62 -1.27 17.58
N ASN A 154 8.65 -0.09 18.20
CA ASN A 154 9.29 1.10 17.63
C ASN A 154 10.82 1.15 17.86
N LEU A 155 11.35 0.33 18.76
CA LEU A 155 12.79 0.24 19.08
C LEU A 155 13.54 -0.74 18.15
N VAL A 156 12.91 -1.16 17.05
CA VAL A 156 13.39 -2.27 16.21
C VAL A 156 14.81 -2.08 15.68
N ASP A 157 15.19 -0.87 15.22
CA ASP A 157 16.52 -0.62 14.67
C ASP A 157 17.63 -0.80 15.71
N TRP A 158 17.36 -0.39 16.95
CA TRP A 158 18.28 -0.60 18.06
C TRP A 158 18.35 -2.07 18.49
N LEU A 159 17.21 -2.77 18.52
CA LEU A 159 17.17 -4.19 18.87
C LEU A 159 17.92 -5.08 17.86
N ASP A 160 17.94 -4.70 16.58
CA ASP A 160 18.65 -5.46 15.55
C ASP A 160 20.18 -5.51 15.81
N GLU A 161 20.76 -4.41 16.27
CA GLU A 161 22.18 -4.34 16.68
C GLU A 161 22.43 -4.93 18.08
N ASN A 162 21.46 -4.81 19.00
CA ASN A 162 21.60 -5.16 20.42
C ASN A 162 20.96 -6.52 20.75
N LYS A 163 21.50 -7.59 20.17
CA LYS A 163 20.91 -8.96 20.17
C LYS A 163 20.60 -9.56 21.53
N ALA A 164 21.37 -9.23 22.58
CA ALA A 164 21.13 -9.76 23.93
C ALA A 164 19.76 -9.31 24.48
N TYR A 165 19.43 -8.02 24.33
CA TYR A 165 18.16 -7.46 24.76
C TYR A 165 17.01 -7.87 23.83
N ARG A 166 17.29 -8.01 22.53
CA ARG A 166 16.30 -8.42 21.53
C ARG A 166 15.59 -9.72 21.90
N ASP A 167 16.33 -10.73 22.32
CA ASP A 167 15.74 -12.02 22.70
C ASP A 167 14.83 -11.92 23.93
N GLU A 168 15.27 -11.18 24.95
CA GLU A 168 14.47 -10.92 26.16
C GLU A 168 13.17 -10.14 25.84
N CYS A 169 13.25 -9.12 24.99
CA CYS A 169 12.10 -8.36 24.52
C CYS A 169 11.12 -9.24 23.73
N ILE A 170 11.61 -10.10 22.82
CA ILE A 170 10.74 -11.01 22.06
C ILE A 170 10.06 -12.00 22.99
N ASP A 171 10.77 -12.56 23.95
CA ASP A 171 10.18 -13.48 24.93
C ASP A 171 9.07 -12.83 25.75
N TRP A 172 9.30 -11.60 26.19
CA TRP A 172 8.32 -10.81 26.92
C TRP A 172 7.09 -10.48 26.04
N LEU A 173 7.30 -10.08 24.78
CA LEU A 173 6.23 -9.80 23.82
C LEU A 173 5.40 -11.04 23.49
N LEU A 174 6.04 -12.20 23.30
CA LEU A 174 5.35 -13.48 23.07
C LEU A 174 4.51 -13.92 24.27
N ASN A 175 4.92 -13.58 25.49
CA ASN A 175 4.10 -13.78 26.69
C ASN A 175 2.88 -12.86 26.67
N LYS A 176 3.09 -11.55 26.43
CA LYS A 176 1.99 -10.58 26.35
C LYS A 176 0.99 -10.89 25.24
N ALA A 177 1.44 -11.44 24.12
CA ALA A 177 0.58 -11.86 23.01
C ALA A 177 -0.42 -12.98 23.35
N GLN A 178 -0.26 -13.67 24.49
CA GLN A 178 -1.24 -14.66 24.95
C GLN A 178 -2.49 -14.03 25.60
N SER A 179 -2.41 -12.76 26.00
CA SER A 179 -3.52 -12.04 26.61
C SER A 179 -4.36 -11.35 25.54
N GLU A 180 -5.68 -11.56 25.56
CA GLU A 180 -6.63 -10.88 24.66
C GLU A 180 -6.58 -9.35 24.78
N ILE A 181 -6.10 -8.81 25.91
CA ILE A 181 -5.93 -7.38 26.13
C ILE A 181 -4.80 -6.82 25.27
N TYR A 182 -3.69 -7.55 25.13
CA TYR A 182 -2.45 -7.06 24.54
C TYR A 182 -2.13 -7.66 23.18
N VAL A 183 -2.83 -8.72 22.78
CA VAL A 183 -2.53 -9.53 21.60
C VAL A 183 -2.31 -8.70 20.34
N ARG A 184 -3.12 -7.67 20.11
CA ARG A 184 -3.04 -6.84 18.92
C ARG A 184 -1.73 -6.06 18.85
N VAL A 185 -1.48 -5.22 19.86
CA VAL A 185 -0.28 -4.39 19.92
C VAL A 185 0.99 -5.25 20.02
N ALA A 186 0.92 -6.41 20.68
CA ALA A 186 2.03 -7.35 20.77
C ALA A 186 2.32 -8.02 19.42
N ALA A 187 1.29 -8.48 18.70
CA ALA A 187 1.45 -9.07 17.37
C ALA A 187 1.96 -8.05 16.33
N GLU A 188 1.47 -6.81 16.36
CA GLU A 188 1.96 -5.72 15.51
C GLU A 188 3.43 -5.38 15.82
N SER A 189 3.81 -5.35 17.10
CA SER A 189 5.21 -5.10 17.51
C SER A 189 6.14 -6.26 17.10
N LEU A 190 5.68 -7.51 17.24
CA LEU A 190 6.39 -8.69 16.76
C LEU A 190 6.51 -8.68 15.23
N GLU A 191 5.47 -8.30 14.49
CA GLU A 191 5.53 -8.15 13.03
C GLU A 191 6.67 -7.21 12.62
N THR A 192 6.74 -6.01 13.22
CA THR A 192 7.79 -5.02 12.94
C THR A 192 9.19 -5.56 13.26
N ILE A 193 9.37 -6.18 14.43
CA ILE A 193 10.68 -6.74 14.84
C ILE A 193 11.13 -7.85 13.89
N PHE A 194 10.22 -8.75 13.52
CA PHE A 194 10.54 -9.90 12.70
C PHE A 194 10.77 -9.53 11.23
N ASP A 195 10.04 -8.55 10.70
CA ASP A 195 10.27 -8.01 9.36
C ASP A 195 11.68 -7.42 9.22
N LYS A 196 12.18 -6.71 10.24
CA LYS A 196 13.54 -6.16 10.25
C LYS A 196 14.62 -7.23 10.47
N CYS A 197 14.51 -8.01 11.54
CA CYS A 197 15.59 -8.92 11.98
C CYS A 197 15.64 -10.25 11.20
N GLY A 198 14.57 -10.57 10.46
CA GLY A 198 14.49 -11.67 9.49
C GLY A 198 14.93 -13.04 10.01
N ALA A 199 15.64 -13.79 9.17
CA ALA A 199 16.06 -15.18 9.43
C ALA A 199 16.87 -15.39 10.73
N SER A 200 17.42 -14.35 11.34
CA SER A 200 18.12 -14.46 12.63
C SER A 200 17.20 -14.86 13.80
N LEU A 201 15.89 -14.74 13.62
CA LEU A 201 14.85 -15.02 14.62
C LEU A 201 14.09 -16.34 14.36
N THR A 202 14.55 -17.18 13.44
CA THR A 202 13.89 -18.45 13.05
C THR A 202 13.62 -19.39 14.22
N LYS A 203 14.42 -19.33 15.30
CA LYS A 203 14.19 -20.07 16.55
C LYS A 203 12.83 -19.80 17.21
N TYR A 204 12.18 -18.67 16.90
CA TYR A 204 10.85 -18.31 17.43
C TYR A 204 9.69 -18.74 16.53
N PHE A 205 9.96 -19.31 15.34
CA PHE A 205 8.94 -19.67 14.35
C PHE A 205 7.81 -20.51 14.96
N GLU A 206 8.15 -21.63 15.61
CA GLU A 206 7.16 -22.52 16.24
C GLU A 206 6.37 -21.82 17.36
N ARG A 207 6.99 -20.90 18.10
CA ARG A 207 6.34 -20.16 19.19
C ARG A 207 5.33 -19.14 18.67
N LEU A 208 5.62 -18.47 17.55
CA LEU A 208 4.65 -17.60 16.88
C LEU A 208 3.43 -18.40 16.43
N LEU A 209 3.65 -19.56 15.81
CA LEU A 209 2.56 -20.39 15.30
C LEU A 209 1.72 -21.02 16.41
N ALA A 210 2.33 -21.35 17.55
CA ALA A 210 1.62 -21.87 18.70
C ALA A 210 0.58 -20.89 19.28
N LEU A 211 0.73 -19.57 19.05
CA LEU A 211 -0.26 -18.57 19.45
C LEU A 211 -1.53 -18.64 18.62
N ILE A 212 -1.45 -19.00 17.33
CA ILE A 212 -2.59 -18.95 16.42
C ILE A 212 -3.75 -19.85 16.91
N PRO A 213 -3.56 -21.15 17.23
CA PRO A 213 -4.65 -21.99 17.73
C PRO A 213 -5.20 -21.55 19.09
N VAL A 214 -4.42 -20.83 19.90
CA VAL A 214 -4.88 -20.28 21.19
C VAL A 214 -5.85 -19.13 20.91
N LEU A 215 -5.45 -18.21 20.04
CA LEU A 215 -6.26 -17.07 19.63
C LEU A 215 -7.54 -17.47 18.91
N GLN A 216 -7.50 -18.52 18.09
CA GLN A 216 -8.70 -19.05 17.42
C GLN A 216 -9.75 -19.66 18.36
N LYS A 217 -9.46 -19.83 19.66
CA LYS A 217 -10.43 -20.32 20.66
C LYS A 217 -11.20 -19.19 21.34
N THR A 218 -10.84 -17.93 21.09
CA THR A 218 -11.48 -16.77 21.70
C THR A 218 -12.94 -16.64 21.26
N THR A 219 -13.81 -16.19 22.19
CA THR A 219 -15.25 -16.06 21.99
C THR A 219 -15.73 -14.63 21.72
N SER A 220 -14.87 -13.62 21.89
CA SER A 220 -15.17 -12.19 21.75
C SER A 220 -14.07 -11.45 20.95
N LYS A 221 -14.33 -10.24 20.44
CA LYS A 221 -13.32 -9.43 19.73
C LYS A 221 -12.67 -10.14 18.52
N GLY A 222 -13.46 -10.92 17.76
CA GLY A 222 -12.94 -11.76 16.67
C GLY A 222 -12.16 -11.00 15.60
N GLN A 223 -12.55 -9.76 15.28
CA GLN A 223 -11.81 -8.94 14.31
C GLN A 223 -10.43 -8.54 14.80
N GLN A 224 -10.31 -8.13 16.07
CA GLN A 224 -9.02 -7.83 16.71
C GLN A 224 -8.11 -9.06 16.71
N VAL A 225 -8.68 -10.22 17.04
CA VAL A 225 -7.98 -11.49 17.04
C VAL A 225 -7.50 -11.86 15.63
N GLU A 226 -8.34 -11.72 14.60
CA GLU A 226 -7.95 -11.97 13.22
C GLU A 226 -6.82 -11.06 12.77
N ALA A 227 -6.93 -9.75 13.04
CA ALA A 227 -5.87 -8.79 12.73
C ALA A 227 -4.54 -9.20 13.39
N SER A 228 -4.59 -9.68 14.63
CA SER A 228 -3.42 -10.17 15.36
C SER A 228 -2.84 -11.44 14.73
N ILE A 229 -3.68 -12.40 14.36
CA ILE A 229 -3.24 -13.62 13.67
C ILE A 229 -2.60 -13.28 12.32
N LEU A 230 -3.17 -12.31 11.59
CA LEU A 230 -2.60 -11.85 10.33
C LEU A 230 -1.19 -11.27 10.54
N SER A 231 -0.99 -10.46 11.58
CA SER A 231 0.35 -9.96 11.96
C SER A 231 1.32 -11.08 12.32
N LEU A 232 0.88 -12.08 13.09
CA LEU A 232 1.70 -13.25 13.42
C LEU A 232 2.07 -14.08 12.18
N LEU A 233 1.15 -14.25 11.23
CA LEU A 233 1.41 -14.95 9.96
C LEU A 233 2.41 -14.19 9.09
N LYS A 234 2.30 -12.86 9.03
CA LYS A 234 3.27 -12.01 8.33
C LYS A 234 4.66 -12.08 9.00
N ALA A 235 4.71 -11.97 10.33
CA ALA A 235 5.95 -12.14 11.09
C ALA A 235 6.58 -13.52 10.85
N SER A 236 5.75 -14.56 10.79
CA SER A 236 6.21 -15.92 10.49
C SER A 236 6.73 -16.03 9.07
N ALA A 237 6.05 -15.41 8.09
CA ALA A 237 6.44 -15.43 6.68
C ALA A 237 7.71 -14.59 6.39
N SER A 238 7.94 -13.48 7.10
CA SER A 238 9.15 -12.67 6.91
C SER A 238 10.42 -13.41 7.31
N LEU A 239 10.35 -14.30 8.32
CA LEU A 239 11.45 -15.16 8.74
C LEU A 239 11.98 -16.08 7.63
N LEU A 240 11.13 -16.42 6.65
CA LEU A 240 11.49 -17.36 5.58
C LEU A 240 12.47 -16.74 4.58
N ASN A 241 12.53 -15.41 4.50
CA ASN A 241 13.41 -14.72 3.58
C ASN A 241 14.87 -14.94 3.99
N GLY A 242 15.67 -15.51 3.07
CA GLY A 242 17.06 -15.85 3.31
C GLY A 242 17.34 -17.20 3.97
N LEU A 243 16.31 -18.01 4.27
CA LEU A 243 16.51 -19.38 4.74
C LEU A 243 17.03 -20.31 3.64
N PRO A 244 17.67 -21.43 4.02
CA PRO A 244 17.97 -22.52 3.09
C PRO A 244 16.71 -23.00 2.33
N PRO A 245 16.83 -23.41 1.06
CA PRO A 245 15.67 -23.73 0.23
C PRO A 245 14.73 -24.79 0.82
N GLU A 246 15.27 -25.87 1.38
CA GLU A 246 14.47 -26.96 1.96
C GLU A 246 13.71 -26.51 3.22
N GLU A 247 14.35 -25.72 4.08
CA GLU A 247 13.76 -25.18 5.30
C GLU A 247 12.65 -24.17 4.97
N MET A 248 12.92 -23.27 4.01
CA MET A 248 11.92 -22.33 3.49
C MET A 248 10.66 -23.05 2.99
N ALA A 249 10.83 -24.11 2.20
CA ALA A 249 9.71 -24.90 1.67
C ALA A 249 8.89 -25.57 2.79
N SER A 250 9.59 -26.15 3.77
CA SER A 250 8.96 -26.78 4.94
C SER A 250 8.17 -25.78 5.77
N CYS A 251 8.79 -24.65 6.16
CA CYS A 251 8.15 -23.61 6.94
C CYS A 251 6.96 -22.97 6.20
N LEU A 252 7.09 -22.69 4.89
CA LEU A 252 6.00 -22.12 4.12
C LEU A 252 4.77 -23.04 4.10
N LYS A 253 5.01 -24.34 3.96
CA LYS A 253 3.95 -25.33 3.99
C LYS A 253 3.21 -25.31 5.33
N VAL A 254 3.92 -25.24 6.46
CA VAL A 254 3.31 -25.21 7.81
C VAL A 254 2.34 -24.04 7.97
N ILE A 255 2.68 -22.85 7.46
CA ILE A 255 1.82 -21.66 7.60
C ILE A 255 0.71 -21.58 6.56
N THR A 256 0.90 -22.19 5.38
CA THR A 256 -0.01 -22.07 4.23
C THR A 256 -1.06 -23.19 4.18
N ASP A 257 -0.69 -24.43 4.51
CA ASP A 257 -1.58 -25.60 4.44
C ASP A 257 -2.88 -25.40 5.24
N PRO A 258 -2.85 -24.94 6.52
CA PRO A 258 -4.09 -24.79 7.30
C PRO A 258 -5.08 -23.79 6.70
N GLN A 259 -4.59 -22.74 6.05
CA GLN A 259 -5.45 -21.69 5.47
C GLN A 259 -6.03 -22.17 4.14
N THR A 260 -5.21 -22.89 3.37
CA THR A 260 -5.60 -23.51 2.11
C THR A 260 -6.67 -24.57 2.32
N ASP A 261 -6.51 -25.41 3.34
CA ASP A 261 -7.49 -26.44 3.70
C ASP A 261 -8.83 -25.82 4.11
N ARG A 262 -8.80 -24.74 4.90
CA ARG A 262 -10.01 -24.01 5.31
C ARG A 262 -10.73 -23.35 4.14
N LEU A 263 -9.98 -22.72 3.21
CA LEU A 263 -10.56 -22.19 1.99
C LEU A 263 -11.16 -23.30 1.11
N ALA A 264 -10.48 -24.45 1.01
CA ALA A 264 -10.97 -25.60 0.26
C ALA A 264 -12.24 -26.22 0.85
N LEU A 265 -12.48 -26.10 2.15
CA LEU A 265 -13.75 -26.46 2.78
C LEU A 265 -14.83 -25.45 2.41
N ALA A 266 -14.54 -24.14 2.52
CA ALA A 266 -15.47 -23.07 2.18
C ALA A 266 -15.93 -23.10 0.71
N THR A 267 -15.11 -23.64 -0.21
CA THR A 267 -15.51 -23.82 -1.62
C THR A 267 -16.36 -25.06 -1.89
N LYS A 268 -16.22 -26.11 -1.06
CA LYS A 268 -16.96 -27.38 -1.19
C LYS A 268 -18.33 -27.35 -0.53
N ASP A 269 -18.49 -26.59 0.55
CA ASP A 269 -19.75 -26.49 1.25
C ASP A 269 -20.78 -25.76 0.37
N THR A 270 -21.75 -26.51 -0.16
CA THR A 270 -23.03 -25.93 -0.56
C THR A 270 -23.72 -25.46 0.71
N LEU A 271 -23.52 -24.20 1.08
CA LEU A 271 -24.32 -23.54 2.10
C LEU A 271 -25.80 -23.85 1.82
N PRO A 272 -26.54 -24.48 2.76
CA PRO A 272 -27.96 -24.74 2.57
C PRO A 272 -28.68 -23.39 2.55
N ASN A 273 -29.21 -23.03 1.38
CA ASN A 273 -30.26 -22.04 1.14
C ASN A 273 -30.16 -20.68 1.87
N GLY A 274 -29.86 -19.62 1.10
CA GLY A 274 -30.73 -18.45 1.12
C GLY A 274 -30.37 -17.25 2.01
N SER A 275 -29.17 -17.16 2.56
CA SER A 275 -28.65 -15.86 3.02
C SER A 275 -27.56 -15.39 2.08
N SER A 276 -27.93 -14.55 1.12
CA SER A 276 -26.99 -13.64 0.49
C SER A 276 -26.16 -12.95 1.58
N PRO A 277 -24.86 -12.66 1.39
CA PRO A 277 -24.06 -11.89 2.36
C PRO A 277 -24.51 -10.42 2.49
N SER A 278 -25.73 -10.07 2.07
CA SER A 278 -26.26 -8.71 1.93
C SER A 278 -27.47 -8.41 2.82
N SER A 279 -27.73 -9.18 3.87
CA SER A 279 -28.69 -8.78 4.91
C SER A 279 -27.99 -8.69 6.27
N GLN A 280 -27.27 -7.58 6.44
CA GLN A 280 -26.86 -7.08 7.75
C GLN A 280 -28.13 -6.78 8.56
N THR A 281 -28.53 -7.71 9.41
CA THR A 281 -29.29 -7.35 10.61
C THR A 281 -28.30 -6.67 11.56
N ASN A 282 -28.46 -5.36 11.74
CA ASN A 282 -27.70 -4.52 12.68
C ASN A 282 -27.84 -5.02 14.13
N ASN A 283 -27.04 -6.01 14.50
CA ASN A 283 -26.68 -6.32 15.87
C ASN A 283 -25.17 -6.23 15.95
N GLU A 284 -24.67 -5.04 16.33
CA GLU A 284 -23.24 -4.69 16.41
C GLU A 284 -22.42 -5.66 17.27
N ASN A 285 -23.05 -6.39 18.19
CA ASN A 285 -22.38 -7.36 19.07
C ASN A 285 -22.35 -8.80 18.54
N CYS A 286 -23.07 -9.13 17.45
CA CYS A 286 -23.11 -10.50 16.90
C CYS A 286 -22.09 -10.71 15.77
N SER A 287 -21.71 -9.63 15.07
CA SER A 287 -20.78 -9.64 13.92
C SER A 287 -19.31 -9.91 14.29
N ASP A 288 -18.95 -9.82 15.57
CA ASP A 288 -17.57 -9.98 16.06
C ASP A 288 -17.27 -11.39 16.60
N ALA A 289 -18.21 -12.32 16.48
CA ALA A 289 -17.99 -13.70 16.89
C ALA A 289 -17.02 -14.40 15.92
N TRP A 290 -15.93 -14.96 16.47
CA TRP A 290 -14.91 -15.70 15.72
C TRP A 290 -15.50 -16.71 14.73
N VAL A 291 -16.53 -17.45 15.16
CA VAL A 291 -17.21 -18.46 14.34
C VAL A 291 -17.84 -17.88 13.06
N GLN A 292 -18.41 -16.68 13.13
CA GLN A 292 -19.02 -16.04 11.95
C GLN A 292 -17.95 -15.58 10.95
N LEU A 293 -16.83 -15.04 11.45
CA LEU A 293 -15.69 -14.64 10.62
C LEU A 293 -15.12 -15.82 9.83
N THR A 294 -15.06 -17.02 10.45
CA THR A 294 -14.51 -18.22 9.77
C THR A 294 -15.36 -18.73 8.60
N ASN A 295 -16.62 -18.30 8.49
CA ASN A 295 -17.50 -18.62 7.36
C ASN A 295 -17.25 -17.73 6.14
N ASP A 296 -16.61 -16.57 6.33
CA ASP A 296 -16.26 -15.69 5.22
C ASP A 296 -14.97 -16.21 4.53
N PRO A 297 -15.03 -16.61 3.25
CA PRO A 297 -13.84 -17.08 2.54
C PRO A 297 -12.74 -16.02 2.47
N VAL A 298 -13.08 -14.73 2.54
CA VAL A 298 -12.11 -13.62 2.50
C VAL A 298 -11.08 -13.72 3.61
N LEU A 299 -11.47 -14.20 4.81
CA LEU A 299 -10.53 -14.39 5.92
C LEU A 299 -9.37 -15.31 5.52
N TRP A 300 -9.69 -16.46 4.94
CA TRP A 300 -8.67 -17.45 4.55
C TRP A 300 -7.86 -16.99 3.34
N ILE A 301 -8.51 -16.32 2.38
CA ILE A 301 -7.85 -15.70 1.23
C ILE A 301 -6.83 -14.66 1.70
N ASP A 302 -7.19 -13.82 2.68
CA ASP A 302 -6.35 -12.73 3.17
C ASP A 302 -5.13 -13.21 3.93
N ARG A 303 -5.27 -14.29 4.69
CA ARG A 303 -4.15 -14.98 5.33
C ARG A 303 -3.16 -15.53 4.30
N ILE A 304 -3.64 -16.21 3.25
CA ILE A 304 -2.79 -16.71 2.16
C ILE A 304 -2.09 -15.53 1.48
N ALA A 305 -2.83 -14.46 1.18
CA ALA A 305 -2.28 -13.25 0.57
C ALA A 305 -1.19 -12.61 1.43
N ALA A 306 -1.38 -12.52 2.74
CA ALA A 306 -0.42 -11.94 3.67
C ALA A 306 0.88 -12.75 3.72
N ILE A 307 0.79 -14.08 3.71
CA ILE A 307 1.96 -14.97 3.66
C ILE A 307 2.77 -14.72 2.38
N PHE A 308 2.14 -14.84 1.20
CA PHE A 308 2.85 -14.66 -0.08
C PHE A 308 3.31 -13.21 -0.33
N ARG A 309 2.67 -12.21 0.28
CA ARG A 309 3.11 -10.81 0.23
C ARG A 309 4.46 -10.60 0.90
N GLN A 310 4.71 -11.28 2.03
CA GLN A 310 5.96 -11.12 2.79
C GLN A 310 7.13 -11.90 2.19
N LEU A 311 6.87 -12.91 1.36
CA LEU A 311 7.93 -13.61 0.64
C LEU A 311 8.53 -12.71 -0.43
N GLN A 312 9.83 -12.44 -0.33
CA GLN A 312 10.56 -11.79 -1.40
C GLN A 312 10.61 -12.72 -2.63
N PRO A 313 10.51 -12.18 -3.87
CA PRO A 313 10.60 -12.97 -5.08
C PRO A 313 11.82 -13.90 -5.04
N TRP A 314 11.65 -15.18 -5.41
CA TRP A 314 12.73 -16.17 -5.33
C TRP A 314 14.01 -15.73 -6.07
N GLN A 315 13.85 -15.00 -7.17
CA GLN A 315 14.96 -14.47 -7.95
C GLN A 315 15.83 -13.46 -7.19
N SER A 316 15.26 -12.81 -6.17
CA SER A 316 15.89 -11.79 -5.33
C SER A 316 16.40 -12.35 -3.99
N GLN A 317 16.21 -13.63 -3.70
CA GLN A 317 16.61 -14.24 -2.42
C GLN A 317 18.14 -14.42 -2.34
N PRO A 318 18.77 -14.10 -1.19
CA PRO A 318 20.23 -14.22 -1.02
C PRO A 318 20.71 -15.67 -1.02
N ALA A 319 19.85 -16.62 -0.62
CA ALA A 319 20.14 -18.05 -0.59
C ALA A 319 20.15 -18.72 -1.98
N LYS A 320 19.89 -17.97 -3.06
CA LYS A 320 19.99 -18.47 -4.43
C LYS A 320 21.45 -18.76 -4.77
N SER A 321 21.85 -20.02 -4.68
CA SER A 321 23.11 -20.47 -5.27
C SER A 321 23.08 -20.18 -6.77
N THR A 322 23.99 -19.32 -7.25
CA THR A 322 24.25 -19.13 -8.67
C THR A 322 24.80 -20.43 -9.23
N SER A 323 23.92 -21.26 -9.80
CA SER A 323 24.39 -22.37 -10.63
C SER A 323 25.24 -21.78 -11.78
N PRO A 324 26.42 -22.32 -12.07
CA PRO A 324 27.36 -21.77 -13.07
C PRO A 324 26.82 -21.74 -14.51
N ASN A 325 25.59 -22.23 -14.76
CA ASN A 325 24.99 -22.40 -16.08
C ASN A 325 23.87 -21.41 -16.45
N ASN A 326 23.76 -20.22 -15.83
CA ASN A 326 22.75 -19.20 -16.18
C ASN A 326 21.27 -19.67 -16.13
N ASN A 327 20.98 -20.86 -15.61
CA ASN A 327 19.62 -21.36 -15.45
C ASN A 327 18.99 -20.77 -14.18
N VAL A 328 17.74 -20.35 -14.27
CA VAL A 328 16.96 -19.87 -13.13
C VAL A 328 16.82 -21.02 -12.12
N ALA A 329 17.38 -20.86 -10.92
CA ALA A 329 17.29 -21.86 -9.86
C ALA A 329 15.82 -22.18 -9.55
N PRO A 330 15.43 -23.46 -9.41
CA PRO A 330 14.05 -23.84 -9.18
C PRO A 330 13.50 -23.21 -7.90
N VAL A 331 12.24 -22.79 -7.91
CA VAL A 331 11.58 -22.31 -6.68
C VAL A 331 11.42 -23.50 -5.71
N PRO A 332 11.96 -23.44 -4.49
CA PRO A 332 11.93 -24.57 -3.57
C PRO A 332 10.53 -24.87 -3.01
N PHE A 333 9.65 -23.87 -3.00
CA PHE A 333 8.29 -23.97 -2.49
C PHE A 333 7.22 -24.14 -3.59
N LEU A 334 7.62 -24.56 -4.80
CA LEU A 334 6.68 -24.76 -5.90
C LEU A 334 5.60 -25.81 -5.56
N ASP A 335 5.95 -26.85 -4.81
CA ASP A 335 5.01 -27.88 -4.37
C ASP A 335 3.92 -27.34 -3.44
N THR A 336 4.26 -26.39 -2.57
CA THR A 336 3.27 -25.69 -1.74
C THR A 336 2.31 -24.91 -2.64
N VAL A 337 2.83 -24.20 -3.64
CA VAL A 337 1.99 -23.46 -4.58
C VAL A 337 1.11 -24.38 -5.44
N ASN A 338 1.62 -25.54 -5.86
CA ASN A 338 0.86 -26.55 -6.60
C ASN A 338 -0.36 -27.06 -5.82
N LYS A 339 -0.37 -26.97 -4.49
CA LYS A 339 -1.53 -27.27 -3.65
C LYS A 339 -2.47 -26.08 -3.47
N VAL A 340 -1.92 -24.87 -3.32
CA VAL A 340 -2.69 -23.63 -3.14
C VAL A 340 -3.46 -23.27 -4.40
N TRP A 341 -2.81 -23.39 -5.56
CA TRP A 341 -3.34 -22.92 -6.84
C TRP A 341 -4.71 -23.53 -7.21
N PRO A 342 -4.92 -24.86 -7.18
CA PRO A 342 -6.22 -25.45 -7.47
C PRO A 342 -7.35 -24.95 -6.57
N VAL A 343 -7.05 -24.63 -5.30
CA VAL A 343 -8.03 -24.11 -4.34
C VAL A 343 -8.42 -22.68 -4.68
N LEU A 344 -7.45 -21.82 -5.00
CA LEU A 344 -7.73 -20.44 -5.45
C LEU A 344 -8.53 -20.43 -6.76
N SER A 345 -8.17 -21.28 -7.71
CA SER A 345 -8.90 -21.40 -8.99
C SER A 345 -10.33 -21.91 -8.77
N MET A 346 -10.54 -22.89 -7.88
CA MET A 346 -11.87 -23.36 -7.51
C MET A 346 -12.70 -22.26 -6.83
N ALA A 347 -12.07 -21.49 -5.94
CA ALA A 347 -12.72 -20.36 -5.27
C ALA A 347 -13.15 -19.27 -6.26
N LEU A 348 -12.31 -18.95 -7.26
CA LEU A 348 -12.64 -17.99 -8.31
C LEU A 348 -13.91 -18.38 -9.07
N ASN A 349 -14.03 -19.65 -9.47
CA ASN A 349 -15.25 -20.14 -10.15
C ASN A 349 -16.47 -20.17 -9.21
N LYS A 350 -16.26 -20.55 -7.96
CA LYS A 350 -17.35 -20.68 -6.98
C LYS A 350 -17.99 -19.33 -6.62
N PHE A 351 -17.17 -18.29 -6.52
CA PHE A 351 -17.58 -16.96 -6.07
C PHE A 351 -17.48 -15.92 -7.20
N GLU A 352 -17.60 -16.36 -8.45
CA GLU A 352 -17.38 -15.53 -9.65
C GLU A 352 -18.32 -14.31 -9.76
N ASP A 353 -19.46 -14.33 -9.09
CA ASP A 353 -20.43 -13.23 -9.03
C ASP A 353 -20.20 -12.25 -7.86
N ASN A 354 -19.30 -12.58 -6.93
CA ASN A 354 -19.03 -11.80 -5.74
C ASN A 354 -17.76 -10.94 -5.90
N THR A 355 -17.94 -9.66 -6.27
CA THR A 355 -16.85 -8.72 -6.52
C THR A 355 -15.85 -8.64 -5.36
N ARG A 356 -16.30 -8.60 -4.10
CA ARG A 356 -15.41 -8.54 -2.93
C ARG A 356 -14.51 -9.79 -2.85
N VAL A 357 -15.07 -10.98 -3.04
CA VAL A 357 -14.28 -12.22 -2.95
C VAL A 357 -13.29 -12.31 -4.12
N VAL A 358 -13.73 -12.00 -5.35
CA VAL A 358 -12.87 -12.01 -6.55
C VAL A 358 -11.70 -11.02 -6.42
N GLU A 359 -11.94 -9.82 -5.89
CA GLU A 359 -10.90 -8.82 -5.61
C GLU A 359 -9.78 -9.39 -4.73
N HIS A 360 -10.16 -10.02 -3.61
CA HIS A 360 -9.21 -10.60 -2.68
C HIS A 360 -8.50 -11.83 -3.27
N LEU A 361 -9.17 -12.64 -4.09
CA LEU A 361 -8.55 -13.75 -4.83
C LEU A 361 -7.52 -13.24 -5.85
N CYS A 362 -7.87 -12.25 -6.67
CA CYS A 362 -6.96 -11.61 -7.62
C CYS A 362 -5.74 -11.01 -6.91
N ARG A 363 -5.94 -10.35 -5.77
CA ARG A 363 -4.86 -9.83 -4.93
C ARG A 363 -3.94 -10.93 -4.39
N THR A 364 -4.50 -12.08 -4.01
CA THR A 364 -3.75 -13.24 -3.53
C THR A 364 -2.93 -13.88 -4.66
N ILE A 365 -3.56 -14.12 -5.81
CA ILE A 365 -2.91 -14.66 -7.01
C ILE A 365 -1.78 -13.74 -7.46
N ARG A 366 -1.98 -12.42 -7.40
CA ARG A 366 -0.91 -11.45 -7.66
C ARG A 366 0.31 -11.68 -6.77
N PHE A 367 0.14 -11.79 -5.46
CA PHE A 367 1.29 -12.01 -4.56
C PHE A 367 1.95 -13.37 -4.79
N LEU A 368 1.16 -14.41 -5.04
CA LEU A 368 1.66 -15.75 -5.38
C LEU A 368 2.50 -15.72 -6.67
N ILE A 369 2.02 -15.10 -7.74
CA ILE A 369 2.75 -14.93 -9.01
C ILE A 369 4.06 -14.16 -8.78
N ARG A 370 4.00 -13.04 -8.07
CA ARG A 370 5.18 -12.21 -7.75
C ARG A 370 6.23 -12.99 -6.95
N SER A 371 5.81 -13.84 -6.00
CA SER A 371 6.74 -14.65 -5.18
C SER A 371 7.52 -15.68 -6.02
N LEU A 372 6.92 -16.21 -7.08
CA LEU A 372 7.52 -17.17 -8.00
C LEU A 372 8.30 -16.53 -9.16
N GLY A 373 7.97 -15.28 -9.50
CA GLY A 373 8.42 -14.61 -10.72
C GLY A 373 8.11 -15.44 -11.96
N VAL A 374 9.05 -15.49 -12.91
CA VAL A 374 8.91 -16.21 -14.20
C VAL A 374 8.57 -17.70 -14.10
N GLN A 375 8.83 -18.35 -12.96
CA GLN A 375 8.50 -19.77 -12.76
C GLN A 375 7.02 -20.01 -12.48
N SER A 376 6.22 -18.96 -12.23
CA SER A 376 4.75 -19.08 -12.16
C SER A 376 4.11 -19.39 -13.50
N ILE A 377 4.87 -19.47 -14.60
CA ILE A 377 4.34 -19.64 -15.95
C ILE A 377 3.42 -20.86 -16.10
N ILE A 378 3.68 -21.93 -15.34
CA ILE A 378 2.86 -23.15 -15.36
C ILE A 378 1.39 -22.90 -14.97
N PHE A 379 1.11 -21.80 -14.25
CA PHE A 379 -0.22 -21.40 -13.82
C PHE A 379 -0.85 -20.34 -14.74
N VAL A 380 -0.06 -19.67 -15.58
CA VAL A 380 -0.50 -18.47 -16.31
C VAL A 380 -1.50 -18.81 -17.41
N ASP A 381 -1.24 -19.83 -18.22
CA ASP A 381 -2.16 -20.22 -19.29
C ASP A 381 -3.58 -20.58 -18.76
N PRO A 382 -3.74 -21.49 -17.79
CA PRO A 382 -5.06 -21.79 -17.24
C PRO A 382 -5.69 -20.60 -16.51
N LEU A 383 -4.88 -19.75 -15.85
CA LEU A 383 -5.36 -18.51 -15.23
C LEU A 383 -5.97 -17.57 -16.27
N VAL A 384 -5.27 -17.31 -17.37
CA VAL A 384 -5.73 -16.38 -18.42
C VAL A 384 -7.05 -16.86 -19.03
N HIS A 385 -7.18 -18.16 -19.32
CA HIS A 385 -8.43 -18.72 -19.80
C HIS A 385 -9.58 -18.53 -18.81
N GLN A 386 -9.34 -18.80 -17.52
CA GLN A 386 -10.32 -18.60 -16.46
C GLN A 386 -10.71 -17.11 -16.30
N MET A 387 -9.73 -16.21 -16.34
CA MET A 387 -9.97 -14.76 -16.26
C MET A 387 -10.86 -14.28 -17.40
N ILE A 388 -10.58 -14.67 -18.64
CA ILE A 388 -11.37 -14.27 -19.81
C ILE A 388 -12.80 -14.81 -19.70
N ASP A 389 -12.96 -16.09 -19.34
CA ASP A 389 -14.29 -16.72 -19.22
C ASP A 389 -15.16 -16.08 -18.13
N ILE A 390 -14.58 -15.79 -16.96
CA ILE A 390 -15.30 -15.08 -15.89
C ILE A 390 -15.57 -13.64 -16.31
N TYR A 391 -14.60 -12.91 -16.87
CA TYR A 391 -14.76 -11.50 -17.23
C TYR A 391 -15.85 -11.27 -18.29
N ASN A 392 -16.05 -12.24 -19.20
CA ASN A 392 -17.17 -12.22 -20.16
C ASN A 392 -18.55 -12.27 -19.48
N ARG A 393 -18.64 -12.86 -18.28
CA ARG A 393 -19.90 -13.00 -17.51
C ARG A 393 -20.03 -11.93 -16.43
N HIS A 394 -18.91 -11.59 -15.78
CA HIS A 394 -18.81 -10.65 -14.67
C HIS A 394 -17.57 -9.76 -14.84
N GLN A 395 -17.76 -8.48 -15.22
CA GLN A 395 -16.67 -7.56 -15.56
C GLN A 395 -15.96 -6.98 -14.32
N HIS A 396 -15.38 -7.83 -13.46
CA HIS A 396 -14.59 -7.37 -12.29
C HIS A 396 -13.27 -6.72 -12.75
N SER A 397 -13.06 -5.44 -12.43
CA SER A 397 -11.89 -4.69 -12.91
C SER A 397 -10.55 -5.27 -12.45
N CYS A 398 -10.50 -5.94 -11.29
CA CYS A 398 -9.29 -6.58 -10.80
C CYS A 398 -8.71 -7.67 -11.72
N PHE A 399 -9.48 -8.20 -12.68
CA PHE A 399 -8.90 -9.04 -13.74
C PHE A 399 -8.05 -8.24 -14.72
N LEU A 400 -8.41 -7.00 -15.05
CA LEU A 400 -7.57 -6.09 -15.83
C LEU A 400 -6.31 -5.73 -15.05
N TYR A 401 -6.43 -5.48 -13.74
CA TYR A 401 -5.26 -5.26 -12.90
C TYR A 401 -4.36 -6.48 -12.83
N LEU A 402 -4.91 -7.68 -12.62
CA LEU A 402 -4.14 -8.93 -12.60
C LEU A 402 -3.47 -9.19 -13.95
N ALA A 403 -4.15 -8.94 -15.06
CA ALA A 403 -3.57 -8.97 -16.40
C ALA A 403 -2.37 -8.02 -16.52
N SER A 404 -2.44 -6.83 -15.92
CA SER A 404 -1.33 -5.88 -15.90
C SER A 404 -0.10 -6.42 -15.17
N ILE A 405 -0.30 -7.26 -14.14
CA ILE A 405 0.77 -7.96 -13.43
C ILE A 405 1.41 -9.02 -14.32
N LEU A 406 0.60 -9.79 -15.06
CA LEU A 406 1.11 -10.78 -16.02
C LEU A 406 1.96 -10.09 -17.10
N VAL A 407 1.53 -8.95 -17.61
CA VAL A 407 2.32 -8.17 -18.57
C VAL A 407 3.60 -7.64 -17.93
N ASP A 408 3.56 -7.23 -16.67
CA ASP A 408 4.75 -6.76 -15.95
C ASP A 408 5.82 -7.85 -15.80
N GLU A 409 5.41 -9.08 -15.48
CA GLU A 409 6.30 -10.23 -15.28
C GLU A 409 6.78 -10.85 -16.60
N TYR A 410 5.92 -10.91 -17.63
CA TYR A 410 6.16 -11.70 -18.84
C TYR A 410 6.30 -10.87 -20.12
N GLY A 411 5.94 -9.58 -20.14
CA GLY A 411 5.84 -8.79 -21.37
C GLY A 411 7.18 -8.59 -22.11
N GLN A 412 8.30 -8.64 -21.38
CA GLN A 412 9.63 -8.57 -21.99
C GLN A 412 10.02 -9.87 -22.72
N LEU A 413 9.40 -11.00 -22.38
CA LEU A 413 9.70 -12.31 -22.93
C LEU A 413 8.95 -12.55 -24.24
N GLU A 414 9.68 -12.60 -25.35
CA GLU A 414 9.09 -12.62 -26.71
C GLU A 414 8.12 -13.76 -26.95
N HIS A 415 8.42 -14.93 -26.38
CA HIS A 415 7.65 -16.16 -26.54
C HIS A 415 6.26 -16.09 -25.87
N TYR A 416 6.06 -15.22 -24.88
CA TYR A 416 4.75 -15.03 -24.22
C TYR A 416 3.96 -13.84 -24.75
N ARG A 417 4.58 -12.93 -25.53
CA ARG A 417 3.92 -11.70 -26.01
C ARG A 417 2.62 -11.99 -26.76
N GLN A 418 2.58 -13.01 -27.62
CA GLN A 418 1.38 -13.33 -28.38
C GLN A 418 0.20 -13.71 -27.47
N GLY A 419 0.43 -14.51 -26.42
CA GLY A 419 -0.62 -14.88 -25.46
C GLY A 419 -1.12 -13.67 -24.67
N LEU A 420 -0.21 -12.79 -24.24
CA LEU A 420 -0.57 -11.55 -23.55
C LEU A 420 -1.40 -10.61 -24.44
N VAL A 421 -1.08 -10.53 -25.73
CA VAL A 421 -1.85 -9.73 -26.70
C VAL A 421 -3.27 -10.27 -26.86
N LEU A 422 -3.45 -11.59 -26.94
CA LEU A 422 -4.78 -12.20 -27.02
C LEU A 422 -5.61 -11.91 -25.75
N MET A 423 -4.98 -11.98 -24.58
CA MET A 423 -5.60 -11.60 -23.31
C MET A 423 -6.02 -10.13 -23.29
N LEU A 424 -5.12 -9.21 -23.70
CA LEU A 424 -5.43 -7.79 -23.80
C LEU A 424 -6.65 -7.56 -24.70
N GLN A 425 -6.68 -8.18 -25.89
CA GLN A 425 -7.77 -8.02 -26.84
C GLN A 425 -9.10 -8.50 -26.25
N ALA A 426 -9.14 -9.70 -25.67
CA ALA A 426 -10.35 -10.27 -25.09
C ALA A 426 -10.91 -9.41 -23.94
N LEU A 427 -10.07 -9.04 -22.97
CA LEU A 427 -10.50 -8.25 -21.82
C LEU A 427 -10.88 -6.82 -22.20
N SER A 428 -10.14 -6.20 -23.13
CA SER A 428 -10.44 -4.84 -23.58
C SER A 428 -11.75 -4.78 -24.36
N GLU A 429 -12.08 -5.80 -25.15
CA GLU A 429 -13.32 -5.80 -25.93
C GLU A 429 -14.56 -5.76 -25.02
N GLU A 430 -14.58 -6.56 -23.95
CA GLU A 430 -15.66 -6.51 -22.97
C GLU A 430 -15.65 -5.21 -22.15
N SER A 431 -14.46 -4.69 -21.81
CA SER A 431 -14.33 -3.38 -21.16
C SER A 431 -14.93 -2.26 -22.01
N PHE A 432 -14.68 -2.26 -23.32
CA PHE A 432 -15.25 -1.28 -24.24
C PHE A 432 -16.75 -1.43 -24.40
N LYS A 433 -17.28 -2.66 -24.43
CA LYS A 433 -18.73 -2.92 -24.44
C LYS A 433 -19.40 -2.34 -23.20
N LEU A 434 -18.77 -2.49 -22.03
CA LEU A 434 -19.25 -1.92 -20.77
C LEU A 434 -19.24 -0.38 -20.79
N LEU A 435 -18.11 0.22 -21.14
CA LEU A 435 -17.93 1.69 -21.05
C LEU A 435 -18.71 2.46 -22.12
N LEU A 436 -18.81 1.93 -23.35
CA LEU A 436 -19.32 2.67 -24.51
C LEU A 436 -20.82 2.47 -24.79
N ARG A 437 -21.48 1.44 -24.24
CA ARG A 437 -22.91 1.17 -24.51
C ARG A 437 -23.85 2.28 -24.05
N SER A 438 -23.46 3.10 -23.07
CA SER A 438 -24.31 4.19 -22.55
C SER A 438 -23.51 5.39 -22.03
N ASN A 439 -22.23 5.52 -22.42
CA ASN A 439 -21.30 6.51 -21.88
C ASN A 439 -21.14 6.36 -20.35
N ASN A 440 -21.10 5.12 -19.86
CA ASN A 440 -21.08 4.73 -18.44
C ASN A 440 -19.72 4.96 -17.76
N PHE A 441 -18.90 5.87 -18.29
CA PHE A 441 -17.57 6.15 -17.75
C PHE A 441 -17.60 6.56 -16.27
N ARG A 442 -18.67 7.23 -15.83
CA ARG A 442 -18.85 7.64 -14.44
C ARG A 442 -19.28 6.50 -13.51
N GLU A 443 -19.88 5.45 -14.06
CA GLU A 443 -20.39 4.30 -13.28
C GLU A 443 -19.31 3.22 -13.07
N HIS A 444 -18.27 3.21 -13.91
CA HIS A 444 -17.21 2.21 -13.87
C HIS A 444 -15.79 2.82 -13.84
N PRO A 445 -15.48 3.71 -12.87
CA PRO A 445 -14.15 4.31 -12.76
C PRO A 445 -13.05 3.28 -12.51
N ASP A 446 -13.32 2.21 -11.76
CA ASP A 446 -12.36 1.14 -11.48
C ASP A 446 -11.95 0.37 -12.75
N THR A 447 -12.92 0.14 -13.65
CA THR A 447 -12.64 -0.48 -14.95
C THR A 447 -11.77 0.43 -15.82
N ILE A 448 -12.01 1.75 -15.79
CA ILE A 448 -11.15 2.71 -16.48
C ILE A 448 -9.75 2.64 -15.90
N ASP A 449 -9.60 2.80 -14.58
CA ASP A 449 -8.30 2.76 -13.91
C ASP A 449 -7.51 1.50 -14.31
N ASP A 450 -8.09 0.32 -14.09
CA ASP A 450 -7.39 -0.94 -14.33
C ASP A 450 -7.14 -1.23 -15.82
N LEU A 451 -8.02 -0.79 -16.74
CA LEU A 451 -7.80 -0.90 -18.18
C LEU A 451 -6.58 -0.07 -18.62
N TYR A 452 -6.45 1.17 -18.13
CA TYR A 452 -5.32 2.01 -18.48
C TYR A 452 -4.05 1.60 -17.74
N ARG A 453 -4.13 1.04 -16.52
CA ARG A 453 -2.99 0.39 -15.87
C ARG A 453 -2.46 -0.78 -16.70
N LEU A 454 -3.35 -1.60 -17.27
CA LEU A 454 -2.99 -2.65 -18.22
C LEU A 454 -2.30 -2.07 -19.47
N GLY A 455 -2.89 -1.03 -20.08
CA GLY A 455 -2.29 -0.33 -21.22
C GLY A 455 -0.89 0.22 -20.93
N ILE A 456 -0.70 0.90 -19.80
CA ILE A 456 0.60 1.42 -19.35
C ILE A 456 1.64 0.30 -19.22
N ARG A 457 1.26 -0.85 -18.66
CA ARG A 457 2.18 -2.00 -18.55
C ARG A 457 2.62 -2.52 -19.91
N PHE A 458 1.73 -2.52 -20.91
CA PHE A 458 2.13 -2.85 -22.28
C PHE A 458 3.08 -1.82 -22.89
N VAL A 459 2.85 -0.52 -22.67
CA VAL A 459 3.78 0.54 -23.09
C VAL A 459 5.17 0.28 -22.50
N HIS A 460 5.28 -0.06 -21.21
CA HIS A 460 6.56 -0.29 -20.54
C HIS A 460 7.27 -1.58 -20.95
N ARG A 461 6.52 -2.66 -21.21
CA ARG A 461 7.11 -4.01 -21.36
C ARG A 461 7.15 -4.50 -22.79
N ALA A 462 6.28 -3.99 -23.67
CA ALA A 462 6.07 -4.51 -25.02
C ALA A 462 5.68 -3.41 -26.04
N ALA A 463 6.20 -2.19 -25.90
CA ALA A 463 5.91 -1.07 -26.82
C ALA A 463 6.07 -1.41 -28.31
N SER A 464 7.10 -2.20 -28.66
CA SER A 464 7.44 -2.58 -30.03
C SER A 464 6.32 -3.32 -30.77
N VAL A 465 5.43 -4.00 -30.04
CA VAL A 465 4.26 -4.71 -30.58
C VAL A 465 2.95 -4.06 -30.17
N PHE A 466 2.90 -3.32 -29.08
CA PHE A 466 1.66 -2.77 -28.54
C PHE A 466 1.01 -1.75 -29.48
N PHE A 467 1.74 -0.71 -29.89
CA PHE A 467 1.16 0.41 -30.65
C PHE A 467 0.69 0.07 -32.06
N ILE A 468 1.03 -1.12 -32.58
CA ILE A 468 0.54 -1.61 -33.88
C ILE A 468 -0.76 -2.41 -33.75
N LEU A 469 -1.25 -2.67 -32.53
CA LEU A 469 -2.45 -3.45 -32.31
C LEU A 469 -3.71 -2.60 -32.52
N PRO A 470 -4.77 -3.15 -33.15
CA PRO A 470 -6.05 -2.45 -33.30
C PRO A 470 -6.69 -2.01 -31.98
N VAL A 471 -6.42 -2.74 -30.88
CA VAL A 471 -6.93 -2.39 -29.54
C VAL A 471 -6.39 -1.05 -29.05
N CYS A 472 -5.19 -0.63 -29.47
CA CYS A 472 -4.60 0.64 -29.05
C CYS A 472 -5.35 1.84 -29.61
N GLU A 473 -5.82 1.75 -30.86
CA GLU A 473 -6.67 2.77 -31.46
C GLU A 473 -7.94 2.99 -30.61
N ARG A 474 -8.54 1.89 -30.16
CA ARG A 474 -9.73 1.91 -29.30
C ARG A 474 -9.43 2.44 -27.90
N LEU A 475 -8.26 2.14 -27.34
CA LEU A 475 -7.79 2.73 -26.08
C LEU A 475 -7.60 4.25 -26.20
N PHE A 476 -7.04 4.76 -27.30
CA PHE A 476 -6.92 6.20 -27.53
C PHE A 476 -8.29 6.89 -27.60
N GLU A 477 -9.24 6.31 -28.34
CA GLU A 477 -10.60 6.83 -28.44
C GLU A 477 -11.31 6.83 -27.09
N CYS A 478 -11.27 5.70 -26.39
CA CYS A 478 -11.87 5.55 -25.07
C CYS A 478 -11.23 6.50 -24.05
N GLY A 479 -9.92 6.71 -24.13
CA GLY A 479 -9.16 7.50 -23.16
C GLY A 479 -9.47 8.98 -23.29
N ILE A 480 -9.56 9.48 -24.52
CA ILE A 480 -9.98 10.85 -24.80
C ILE A 480 -11.39 11.11 -24.26
N SER A 481 -12.31 10.14 -24.40
CA SER A 481 -13.65 10.23 -23.81
C SER A 481 -13.64 10.21 -22.28
N ALA A 482 -12.68 9.53 -21.66
CA ALA A 482 -12.55 9.40 -20.21
C ALA A 482 -11.90 10.61 -19.51
N LEU A 483 -11.31 11.57 -20.25
CA LEU A 483 -10.65 12.76 -19.67
C LEU A 483 -11.61 13.63 -18.83
N ASP A 484 -12.91 13.55 -19.10
CA ASP A 484 -13.96 14.28 -18.38
C ASP A 484 -14.41 13.62 -17.07
N VAL A 485 -13.94 12.41 -16.78
CA VAL A 485 -14.34 11.68 -15.58
C VAL A 485 -13.64 12.33 -14.39
N ASP A 486 -14.44 12.90 -13.48
CA ASP A 486 -13.98 13.48 -12.22
C ASP A 486 -13.82 12.39 -11.15
N HIS A 487 -12.93 11.45 -11.42
CA HIS A 487 -12.53 10.40 -10.49
C HIS A 487 -11.00 10.31 -10.50
N VAL A 488 -10.37 10.51 -9.35
CA VAL A 488 -8.93 10.78 -9.25
C VAL A 488 -8.08 9.66 -9.86
N GLU A 489 -8.30 8.41 -9.45
CA GLU A 489 -7.47 7.28 -9.91
C GLU A 489 -7.69 6.96 -11.40
N ALA A 490 -8.95 6.78 -11.81
CA ALA A 490 -9.32 6.59 -13.22
C ALA A 490 -8.72 7.66 -14.16
N ASN A 491 -8.89 8.94 -13.83
CA ASN A 491 -8.39 10.04 -14.65
C ASN A 491 -6.86 10.03 -14.70
N ARG A 492 -6.20 9.82 -13.55
CA ARG A 492 -4.74 9.74 -13.45
C ARG A 492 -4.17 8.58 -14.26
N SER A 493 -4.83 7.43 -14.30
CA SER A 493 -4.39 6.31 -15.14
C SER A 493 -4.56 6.60 -16.63
N VAL A 494 -5.63 7.30 -17.04
CA VAL A 494 -5.82 7.75 -18.43
C VAL A 494 -4.74 8.77 -18.84
N THR A 495 -4.53 9.82 -18.06
CA THR A 495 -3.52 10.85 -18.37
C THR A 495 -2.12 10.26 -18.36
N LYS A 496 -1.81 9.40 -17.39
CA LYS A 496 -0.55 8.67 -17.34
C LYS A 496 -0.34 7.79 -18.57
N PHE A 497 -1.36 7.08 -19.06
CA PHE A 497 -1.25 6.31 -20.30
C PHE A 497 -0.80 7.17 -21.49
N PHE A 498 -1.37 8.37 -21.65
CA PHE A 498 -0.95 9.29 -22.71
C PHE A 498 0.45 9.84 -22.48
N ILE A 499 0.80 10.22 -21.25
CA ILE A 499 2.14 10.70 -20.88
C ILE A 499 3.20 9.64 -21.21
N GLU A 500 2.99 8.40 -20.76
CA GLU A 500 3.92 7.28 -20.98
C GLU A 500 4.00 6.89 -22.46
N SER A 501 2.90 7.04 -23.23
CA SER A 501 2.90 6.84 -24.67
C SER A 501 3.79 7.86 -25.39
N VAL A 502 3.68 9.15 -25.03
CA VAL A 502 4.55 10.20 -25.57
C VAL A 502 5.99 10.02 -25.11
N ASP A 503 6.21 9.70 -23.84
CA ASP A 503 7.54 9.49 -23.27
C ASP A 503 8.27 8.32 -23.96
N SER A 504 7.56 7.24 -24.30
CA SER A 504 8.13 6.12 -25.05
C SER A 504 8.74 6.54 -26.40
N ILE A 505 8.12 7.51 -27.09
CA ILE A 505 8.63 8.09 -28.35
C ILE A 505 9.83 8.99 -28.07
N LEU A 506 9.77 9.82 -27.03
CA LEU A 506 10.88 10.70 -26.64
C LEU A 506 12.13 9.90 -26.26
N ILE A 507 11.97 8.82 -25.49
CA ILE A 507 13.05 7.90 -25.14
C ILE A 507 13.64 7.26 -26.41
N ALA A 508 12.80 6.77 -27.33
CA ALA A 508 13.27 6.19 -28.58
C ALA A 508 14.07 7.20 -29.43
N ARG A 509 13.57 8.43 -29.57
CA ARG A 509 14.27 9.52 -30.27
C ARG A 509 15.61 9.85 -29.64
N LYS A 510 15.66 9.98 -28.30
CA LYS A 510 16.89 10.26 -27.56
C LYS A 510 17.93 9.15 -27.73
N ALA A 511 17.47 7.89 -27.83
CA ALA A 511 18.32 6.73 -28.04
C ALA A 511 18.69 6.49 -29.53
N ASN A 512 18.20 7.31 -30.47
CA ASN A 512 18.27 7.04 -31.92
C ASN A 512 17.73 5.64 -32.29
N TYR A 513 16.73 5.16 -31.54
CA TYR A 513 16.07 3.88 -31.76
C TYR A 513 14.80 4.06 -32.59
N ARG A 514 14.53 3.13 -33.50
CA ARG A 514 13.33 3.14 -34.34
C ARG A 514 12.86 1.72 -34.64
N ASP A 515 11.59 1.45 -34.40
CA ASP A 515 10.90 0.22 -34.80
C ASP A 515 9.44 0.49 -35.19
N LYS A 516 8.71 -0.56 -35.55
CA LYS A 516 7.29 -0.47 -35.92
C LYS A 516 6.40 0.02 -34.78
N GLY A 517 6.77 -0.23 -33.53
CA GLY A 517 6.02 0.23 -32.36
C GLY A 517 6.14 1.74 -32.17
N VAL A 518 7.35 2.28 -32.31
CA VAL A 518 7.60 3.74 -32.30
C VAL A 518 6.83 4.41 -33.43
N GLU A 519 6.90 3.86 -34.65
CA GLU A 519 6.14 4.38 -35.80
C GLU A 519 4.62 4.31 -35.58
N GLY A 520 4.13 3.22 -34.97
CA GLY A 520 2.74 3.07 -34.59
C GLY A 520 2.30 4.12 -33.55
N ALA A 521 3.14 4.38 -32.54
CA ALA A 521 2.87 5.37 -31.51
C ALA A 521 2.81 6.80 -32.10
N GLU A 522 3.76 7.14 -32.97
CA GLU A 522 3.76 8.40 -33.72
C GLU A 522 2.50 8.53 -34.58
N SER A 523 2.12 7.47 -35.30
CA SER A 523 0.90 7.46 -36.13
C SER A 523 -0.38 7.65 -35.32
N LEU A 524 -0.47 7.06 -34.12
CA LEU A 524 -1.63 7.22 -33.24
C LEU A 524 -1.71 8.66 -32.71
N LEU A 525 -0.58 9.23 -32.28
CA LEU A 525 -0.55 10.63 -31.83
C LEU A 525 -0.85 11.60 -32.97
N ASP A 526 -0.42 11.31 -34.20
CA ASP A 526 -0.75 12.16 -35.34
C ASP A 526 -2.24 12.13 -35.67
N LYS A 527 -2.88 10.98 -35.46
CA LYS A 527 -4.31 10.79 -35.68
C LYS A 527 -5.19 11.40 -34.57
N TYR A 528 -4.77 11.27 -33.31
CA TYR A 528 -5.61 11.60 -32.14
C TYR A 528 -5.11 12.81 -31.34
N GLY A 529 -3.92 13.33 -31.62
CA GLY A 529 -3.26 14.37 -30.82
C GLY A 529 -4.06 15.66 -30.72
N GLU A 530 -4.69 16.11 -31.81
CA GLU A 530 -5.56 17.30 -31.78
C GLU A 530 -6.74 17.12 -30.82
N ARG A 531 -7.41 15.96 -30.89
CA ARG A 531 -8.54 15.62 -30.00
C ARG A 531 -8.09 15.45 -28.56
N LEU A 532 -6.88 14.94 -28.32
CA LEU A 532 -6.30 14.81 -27.00
C LEU A 532 -6.02 16.19 -26.38
N VAL A 533 -5.36 17.11 -27.10
CA VAL A 533 -5.11 18.49 -26.63
C VAL A 533 -6.43 19.22 -26.35
N SER A 534 -7.40 19.11 -27.26
CA SER A 534 -8.73 19.69 -27.08
C SER A 534 -9.46 19.10 -25.86
N GLY A 535 -9.39 17.77 -25.69
CA GLY A 535 -9.95 17.06 -24.55
C GLY A 535 -9.35 17.50 -23.21
N CYS A 536 -8.02 17.52 -23.10
CA CYS A 536 -7.32 17.97 -21.90
C CYS A 536 -7.63 19.43 -21.55
N LEU A 537 -7.64 20.32 -22.54
CA LEU A 537 -7.99 21.73 -22.33
C LEU A 537 -9.42 21.88 -21.84
N ARG A 538 -10.38 21.23 -22.51
CA ARG A 538 -11.79 21.27 -22.13
C ARG A 538 -12.01 20.70 -20.72
N ALA A 539 -11.44 19.54 -20.43
CA ALA A 539 -11.55 18.90 -19.12
C ALA A 539 -10.98 19.80 -18.02
N SER A 540 -9.82 20.44 -18.26
CA SER A 540 -9.19 21.36 -17.30
C SER A 540 -10.06 22.58 -16.96
N ILE A 541 -10.82 23.07 -17.93
CA ILE A 541 -11.69 24.24 -17.76
C ILE A 541 -13.01 23.86 -17.11
N PHE A 542 -13.65 22.77 -17.58
CA PHE A 542 -15.06 22.50 -17.31
C PHE A 542 -15.35 21.27 -16.46
N SER A 543 -14.42 20.31 -16.35
CA SER A 543 -14.72 18.98 -15.81
C SER A 543 -13.94 18.64 -14.56
N VAL A 544 -12.63 18.92 -14.52
CA VAL A 544 -11.75 18.48 -13.42
C VAL A 544 -11.19 19.66 -12.61
N THR A 545 -10.79 19.39 -11.37
CA THR A 545 -10.25 20.39 -10.43
C THR A 545 -8.97 19.92 -9.73
N GLY A 546 -8.32 20.82 -8.98
CA GLY A 546 -7.18 20.48 -8.13
C GLY A 546 -6.00 19.85 -8.87
N SER A 547 -5.54 18.68 -8.40
CA SER A 547 -4.42 17.96 -9.00
C SER A 547 -4.69 17.48 -10.41
N LEU A 548 -5.93 17.11 -10.77
CA LEU A 548 -6.24 16.58 -12.09
C LEU A 548 -6.03 17.62 -13.21
N ARG A 549 -6.17 18.92 -12.91
CA ARG A 549 -5.80 19.99 -13.85
C ARG A 549 -4.30 19.99 -14.15
N ARG A 550 -3.46 19.63 -13.18
CA ARG A 550 -2.00 19.51 -13.39
C ARG A 550 -1.71 18.32 -14.30
N ASP A 551 -2.39 17.19 -14.08
CA ASP A 551 -2.23 15.98 -14.90
C ASP A 551 -2.62 16.25 -16.37
N MET A 552 -3.69 17.02 -16.62
CA MET A 552 -4.06 17.46 -17.98
C MET A 552 -3.01 18.38 -18.62
N ALA A 553 -2.47 19.32 -17.83
CA ALA A 553 -1.42 20.22 -18.30
C ALA A 553 -0.13 19.46 -18.63
N GLU A 554 0.18 18.40 -17.88
CA GLU A 554 1.33 17.52 -18.11
C GLU A 554 1.20 16.78 -19.45
N VAL A 555 0.03 16.27 -19.82
CA VAL A 555 -0.22 15.68 -21.14
C VAL A 555 0.08 16.70 -22.27
N ILE A 556 -0.44 17.92 -22.15
CA ILE A 556 -0.22 19.00 -23.14
C ILE A 556 1.27 19.36 -23.22
N PHE A 557 1.94 19.44 -22.08
CA PHE A 557 3.38 19.72 -21.99
C PHE A 557 4.21 18.64 -22.68
N MET A 558 3.89 17.36 -22.45
CA MET A 558 4.59 16.24 -23.08
C MET A 558 4.43 16.25 -24.61
N ILE A 559 3.24 16.58 -25.12
CA ILE A 559 3.03 16.78 -26.56
C ILE A 559 3.93 17.92 -27.09
N GLY A 560 4.09 19.00 -26.33
CA GLY A 560 4.99 20.10 -26.66
C GLY A 560 6.46 19.71 -26.72
N LYS A 561 6.91 18.85 -25.79
CA LYS A 561 8.26 18.27 -25.82
C LYS A 561 8.48 17.38 -27.05
N MET A 562 7.44 16.72 -27.54
CA MET A 562 7.49 15.92 -28.76
C MET A 562 7.51 16.77 -30.04
N SER A 563 6.64 17.77 -30.16
CA SER A 563 6.59 18.68 -31.32
C SER A 563 5.86 19.98 -30.96
N LYS A 564 6.63 21.08 -30.91
CA LYS A 564 6.10 22.43 -30.68
C LYS A 564 5.16 22.88 -31.81
N GLU A 565 5.46 22.50 -33.04
CA GLU A 565 4.68 22.84 -34.23
C GLU A 565 3.28 22.23 -34.13
N LYS A 566 3.20 20.91 -33.88
CA LYS A 566 1.92 20.20 -33.69
C LYS A 566 1.16 20.73 -32.49
N LEU A 567 1.83 20.96 -31.35
CA LEU A 567 1.19 21.56 -30.18
C LEU A 567 0.60 22.95 -30.51
N SER A 568 1.35 23.80 -31.22
CA SER A 568 0.89 25.14 -31.59
C SER A 568 -0.38 25.08 -32.45
N GLU A 569 -0.40 24.20 -33.45
CA GLU A 569 -1.54 24.00 -34.34
C GLU A 569 -2.77 23.47 -33.59
N TRP A 570 -2.59 22.38 -32.84
CA TRP A 570 -3.68 21.72 -32.11
C TRP A 570 -4.24 22.59 -30.99
N LEU A 571 -3.38 23.31 -30.26
CA LEU A 571 -3.81 24.23 -29.21
C LEU A 571 -4.59 25.41 -29.79
N ASN A 572 -4.18 25.94 -30.95
CA ASN A 572 -4.94 26.98 -31.65
C ASN A 572 -6.31 26.49 -32.08
N SER A 573 -6.40 25.27 -32.63
CA SER A 573 -7.68 24.65 -32.99
C SER A 573 -8.59 24.53 -31.76
N ALA A 574 -8.06 23.98 -30.66
CA ALA A 574 -8.80 23.82 -29.41
C ALA A 574 -9.30 25.16 -28.83
N LEU A 575 -8.43 26.17 -28.74
CA LEU A 575 -8.82 27.52 -28.27
C LEU A 575 -9.86 28.17 -29.18
N GLY A 576 -9.81 27.88 -30.48
CA GLY A 576 -10.78 28.36 -31.46
C GLY A 576 -12.22 27.90 -31.19
N THR A 577 -12.40 26.77 -30.51
CA THR A 577 -13.71 26.21 -30.13
C THR A 577 -14.33 26.85 -28.89
N LEU A 578 -13.54 27.59 -28.10
CA LEU A 578 -14.03 28.20 -26.86
C LEU A 578 -14.84 29.47 -27.17
N PRO A 579 -15.90 29.77 -26.38
CA PRO A 579 -16.53 31.07 -26.38
C PRO A 579 -15.49 32.17 -26.09
N ARG A 580 -15.57 33.30 -26.79
CA ARG A 580 -14.65 34.44 -26.60
C ARG A 580 -15.40 35.77 -26.64
N ASP A 581 -14.86 36.75 -25.93
CA ASP A 581 -15.33 38.15 -25.94
C ASP A 581 -16.82 38.33 -25.56
N VAL A 582 -17.39 37.41 -24.75
CA VAL A 582 -18.77 37.47 -24.25
C VAL A 582 -18.85 37.05 -22.78
N GLY A 583 -19.50 37.86 -21.94
CA GLY A 583 -19.77 37.51 -20.53
C GLY A 583 -18.50 37.27 -19.71
N LEU A 584 -18.39 36.10 -19.09
CA LEU A 584 -17.22 35.65 -18.33
C LEU A 584 -16.21 34.87 -19.19
N ALA A 585 -16.37 34.85 -20.51
CA ALA A 585 -15.44 34.18 -21.40
C ALA A 585 -14.12 34.94 -21.53
N ALA A 586 -13.04 34.22 -21.83
CA ALA A 586 -11.74 34.83 -22.06
C ALA A 586 -11.75 35.75 -23.29
N THR A 587 -10.97 36.83 -23.24
CA THR A 587 -10.80 37.72 -24.39
C THR A 587 -9.89 37.09 -25.45
N THR A 588 -10.01 37.54 -26.69
CA THR A 588 -9.09 37.12 -27.76
C THR A 588 -7.61 37.33 -27.37
N GLN A 589 -7.28 38.42 -26.67
CA GLN A 589 -5.92 38.68 -26.19
C GLN A 589 -5.48 37.71 -25.09
N GLN A 590 -6.37 37.32 -24.17
CA GLN A 590 -6.08 36.33 -23.13
C GLN A 590 -5.82 34.95 -23.74
N LEU A 591 -6.61 34.54 -24.73
CA LEU A 591 -6.41 33.26 -25.43
C LEU A 591 -5.08 33.23 -26.19
N GLN A 592 -4.71 34.32 -26.89
CA GLN A 592 -3.41 34.45 -27.53
C GLN A 592 -2.25 34.45 -26.52
N GLY A 593 -2.42 35.13 -25.39
CA GLY A 593 -1.45 35.12 -24.29
C GLY A 593 -1.25 33.72 -23.71
N PHE A 594 -2.34 32.98 -23.49
CA PHE A 594 -2.29 31.59 -23.02
C PHE A 594 -1.55 30.69 -24.02
N HIS A 595 -1.89 30.77 -25.31
CA HIS A 595 -1.21 30.00 -26.37
C HIS A 595 0.30 30.22 -26.35
N ARG A 596 0.74 31.49 -26.34
CA ARG A 596 2.16 31.85 -26.29
C ARG A 596 2.83 31.30 -25.02
N ASN A 597 2.23 31.49 -23.86
CA ASN A 597 2.82 31.06 -22.58
C ASN A 597 3.00 29.53 -22.54
N VAL A 598 2.03 28.76 -23.05
CA VAL A 598 2.13 27.29 -23.11
C VAL A 598 3.29 26.86 -24.01
N LEU A 599 3.46 27.49 -25.17
CA LEU A 599 4.56 27.18 -26.10
C LEU A 599 5.94 27.57 -25.55
N GLU A 600 6.03 28.68 -24.81
CA GLU A 600 7.27 29.11 -24.14
C GLU A 600 7.68 28.13 -23.02
N LEU A 601 6.71 27.62 -22.26
CA LEU A 601 6.97 26.62 -21.21
C LEU A 601 7.32 25.24 -21.77
N ALA A 602 6.87 24.89 -22.97
CA ALA A 602 7.24 23.66 -23.65
C ALA A 602 8.68 23.67 -24.22
N MET A 603 9.45 24.76 -24.04
CA MET A 603 10.91 24.79 -24.27
C MET A 603 11.63 23.88 -23.28
#